data_AF-A0A2D6EJN4-F1
#
_entry.id   AF-A0A2D6EJN4-F1
#
_cell.length_a   1.000
_cell.length_b   1.000
_cell.length_c   1.000
_cell.angle_alpha   90.00
_cell.angle_beta   90.00
_cell.angle_gamma   90.00
#
_symmetry.space_group_name_H-M   'P 1'
#
loop_
_entity.id
_entity.type
_entity.pdbx_description
1 polymer ?
#
loop_
_entity_poly.entity_id
_entity_poly.type
_entity_poly.pdbx_seq_one_letter_code
_entity_poly.pdbx_strand_id
1 'polypeptide(L)'
;MKILHHKTDIAEALNTFDVEDSIGLCFYNGVVDTPFVVAARQAGYVCDRLVLVNLAKPTNQTTQNLMKRIGADLLFEPQAVDIHLQGFLKDESRKLALIVMSLFQFMPLTVTVAENALPLIQILKNLSDDFGHPFELTVKQTPHHLLNAQQKKVRAAVLPMLDLLQSGEADMTELVSMLKKSMEVHQIQLDHVQFYDADTYEACYGVVSPSCYVAVDCHVAGQPVHDIFTMTDL
;
A
#
# COMPACT_ATOMS: atom_id res chain seq x y z
N MET A 1 16.06 4.34 15.43
CA MET A 1 15.32 5.24 14.52
C MET A 1 15.85 6.67 14.56
N LYS A 2 16.52 7.12 13.49
CA LYS A 2 16.81 8.54 13.18
C LYS A 2 15.67 9.09 12.32
N ILE A 3 15.28 10.34 12.54
CA ILE A 3 14.26 11.02 11.72
C ILE A 3 14.99 11.97 10.79
N LEU A 4 14.69 11.89 9.50
CA LEU A 4 15.31 12.69 8.45
C LEU A 4 14.28 13.64 7.88
N HIS A 5 14.64 14.91 7.80
CA HIS A 5 13.75 15.95 7.27
C HIS A 5 14.23 16.50 5.95
N HIS A 6 15.54 16.47 5.70
CA HIS A 6 16.12 17.02 4.49
C HIS A 6 16.80 15.93 3.66
N LYS A 7 16.83 16.11 2.34
CA LYS A 7 17.54 15.19 1.43
C LYS A 7 19.02 15.07 1.79
N THR A 8 19.64 16.17 2.21
CA THR A 8 21.05 16.22 2.62
C THR A 8 21.37 15.28 3.78
N ASP A 9 20.39 15.02 4.65
CA ASP A 9 20.58 14.20 5.84
C ASP A 9 20.61 12.70 5.51
N ILE A 10 20.13 12.33 4.31
CA ILE A 10 20.06 10.93 3.87
C ILE A 10 21.46 10.34 3.70
N ALA A 11 22.35 11.04 2.99
CA ALA A 11 23.71 10.53 2.77
C ALA A 11 24.47 10.31 4.08
N GLU A 12 24.34 11.24 5.03
CA GLU A 12 24.95 11.09 6.36
C GLU A 12 24.33 9.93 7.14
N ALA A 13 23.01 9.73 7.05
CA ALA A 13 22.35 8.59 7.67
C ALA A 13 22.79 7.26 7.06
N LEU A 14 22.91 7.19 5.74
CA LEU A 14 23.37 5.99 5.04
C LEU A 14 24.83 5.65 5.34
N ASN A 15 25.69 6.64 5.60
CA ASN A 15 27.07 6.39 6.05
C ASN A 15 27.16 5.69 7.42
N THR A 16 26.04 5.58 8.16
CA THR A 16 25.99 4.82 9.42
C THR A 16 25.61 3.35 9.22
N PHE A 17 25.19 2.98 8.01
CA PHE A 17 24.90 1.61 7.63
C PHE A 17 26.17 0.93 7.12
N ASP A 18 26.21 -0.40 7.23
CA ASP A 18 27.24 -1.18 6.55
C ASP A 18 27.01 -1.10 5.03
N VAL A 19 28.08 -1.18 4.24
CA VAL A 19 27.98 -1.20 2.77
C VAL A 19 27.24 -2.46 2.29
N GLU A 20 27.30 -3.53 3.08
CA GLU A 20 26.59 -4.78 2.81
C GLU A 20 25.12 -4.78 3.31
N ASP A 21 24.70 -3.77 4.08
CA ASP A 21 23.34 -3.70 4.61
C ASP A 21 22.32 -3.58 3.47
N SER A 22 21.40 -4.54 3.40
CA SER A 22 20.23 -4.45 2.52
C SER A 22 19.19 -3.48 3.09
N ILE A 23 18.57 -2.68 2.22
CA ILE A 23 17.60 -1.65 2.61
C ILE A 23 16.19 -2.04 2.12
N GLY A 24 15.26 -2.16 3.06
CA GLY A 24 13.84 -2.27 2.82
C GLY A 24 13.16 -0.91 2.94
N LEU A 25 12.36 -0.52 1.95
CA LEU A 25 11.57 0.70 1.95
C LEU A 25 10.07 0.39 2.14
N CYS A 26 9.40 1.16 2.99
CA CYS A 26 7.94 1.12 3.10
C CYS A 26 7.37 2.54 3.13
N PHE A 27 6.44 2.81 2.22
CA PHE A 27 5.77 4.11 2.09
C PHE A 27 4.45 4.13 2.87
N TYR A 28 4.09 5.29 3.41
CA TYR A 28 2.76 5.52 3.98
C TYR A 28 2.32 6.97 3.84
N ASN A 29 1.01 7.21 3.86
CA ASN A 29 0.42 8.52 3.66
C ASN A 29 -0.06 9.15 4.99
N GLY A 30 0.75 9.05 6.04
CA GLY A 30 0.46 9.63 7.36
C GLY A 30 -0.50 8.81 8.24
N VAL A 31 -1.14 7.77 7.69
CA VAL A 31 -2.00 6.84 8.44
C VAL A 31 -1.19 5.60 8.82
N VAL A 32 -1.30 5.20 10.08
CA VAL A 32 -0.59 4.04 10.65
C VAL A 32 -1.63 3.02 11.07
N ASP A 33 -2.07 2.23 10.11
CA ASP A 33 -3.05 1.17 10.29
C ASP A 33 -2.38 -0.22 10.29
N THR A 34 -3.17 -1.25 10.57
CA THR A 34 -2.68 -2.64 10.59
C THR A 34 -2.03 -3.05 9.26
N PRO A 35 -2.64 -2.78 8.07
CA PRO A 35 -2.01 -3.08 6.79
C PRO A 35 -0.61 -2.46 6.63
N PHE A 36 -0.44 -1.18 6.94
CA PHE A 36 0.86 -0.52 6.88
C PHE A 36 1.87 -1.19 7.83
N VAL A 37 1.48 -1.49 9.08
CA VAL A 37 2.38 -2.13 10.05
C VAL A 37 2.85 -3.50 9.55
N VAL A 38 1.97 -4.27 8.91
CA VAL A 38 2.32 -5.58 8.34
C VAL A 38 3.29 -5.42 7.18
N ALA A 39 3.04 -4.49 6.26
CA ALA A 39 3.93 -4.18 5.14
C ALA A 39 5.32 -3.73 5.61
N ALA A 40 5.38 -2.80 6.57
CA ALA A 40 6.62 -2.28 7.12
C ALA A 40 7.44 -3.38 7.82
N ARG A 41 6.78 -4.27 8.57
CA ARG A 41 7.45 -5.41 9.23
C ARG A 41 7.97 -6.43 8.23
N GLN A 42 7.27 -6.64 7.12
CA GLN A 42 7.77 -7.51 6.06
C GLN A 42 9.07 -6.95 5.49
N ALA A 43 9.13 -5.65 5.14
CA ALA A 43 10.37 -5.02 4.67
C ALA A 43 11.53 -5.18 5.67
N GLY A 44 11.30 -4.93 6.96
CA GLY A 44 12.32 -5.12 8.00
C GLY A 44 12.64 -6.58 8.36
N TYR A 45 11.90 -7.55 7.83
CA TYR A 45 12.20 -8.98 7.99
C TYR A 45 13.10 -9.52 6.89
N VAL A 46 12.96 -9.00 5.65
CA VAL A 46 13.78 -9.39 4.50
C VAL A 46 15.05 -8.55 4.34
N CYS A 47 15.15 -7.41 5.01
CA CYS A 47 16.29 -6.51 4.89
C CYS A 47 16.93 -6.18 6.25
N ASP A 48 18.22 -5.84 6.24
CA ASP A 48 18.99 -5.48 7.43
C ASP A 48 18.55 -4.12 8.00
N ARG A 49 18.10 -3.23 7.11
CA ARG A 49 17.67 -1.87 7.45
C ARG A 49 16.26 -1.58 6.96
N LEU A 50 15.44 -1.02 7.84
CA LEU A 50 14.09 -0.56 7.51
C LEU A 50 14.03 0.97 7.45
N VAL A 51 13.69 1.47 6.27
CA VAL A 51 13.42 2.89 6.02
C VAL A 51 11.93 3.10 5.76
N LEU A 52 11.32 3.96 6.56
CA LEU A 52 9.92 4.36 6.39
C LEU A 52 9.86 5.74 5.75
N VAL A 53 9.03 5.90 4.73
CA VAL A 53 8.87 7.16 4.00
C VAL A 53 7.45 7.68 4.15
N ASN A 54 7.33 8.87 4.73
CA ASN A 54 6.06 9.53 4.90
C ASN A 54 5.75 10.43 3.68
N LEU A 55 4.66 10.11 2.99
CA LEU A 55 4.15 10.86 1.84
C LEU A 55 3.21 12.02 2.22
N ALA A 56 2.92 12.19 3.50
CA ALA A 56 2.03 13.21 4.04
C ALA A 56 2.79 14.29 4.84
N LYS A 57 2.15 14.84 5.87
CA LYS A 57 2.75 15.84 6.76
C LYS A 57 3.60 15.17 7.85
N PRO A 58 4.62 15.86 8.41
CA PRO A 58 5.42 15.35 9.50
C PRO A 58 4.58 14.81 10.65
N THR A 59 5.01 13.68 11.22
CA THR A 59 4.25 12.97 12.23
C THR A 59 4.49 13.50 13.64
N ASN A 60 3.55 13.23 14.53
CA ASN A 60 3.68 13.54 15.96
C ASN A 60 4.49 12.47 16.71
N GLN A 61 4.81 12.76 17.98
CA GLN A 61 5.61 11.87 18.83
C GLN A 61 4.98 10.47 19.01
N THR A 62 3.65 10.38 19.07
CA THR A 62 2.95 9.10 19.22
C THR A 62 3.19 8.20 18.01
N THR A 63 3.05 8.74 16.81
CA THR A 63 3.33 8.03 15.56
C THR A 63 4.80 7.63 15.46
N GLN A 64 5.72 8.53 15.79
CA GLN A 64 7.16 8.22 15.79
C GLN A 64 7.52 7.08 16.76
N ASN A 65 6.85 7.01 17.92
CA ASN A 65 7.03 5.91 18.87
C ASN A 65 6.50 4.58 18.31
N LEU A 66 5.44 4.59 17.51
CA LEU A 66 4.98 3.40 16.80
C LEU A 66 6.01 2.95 15.76
N MET A 67 6.57 3.85 14.97
CA MET A 67 7.61 3.53 13.98
C MET A 67 8.86 2.90 14.63
N LYS A 68 9.27 3.40 15.79
CA LYS A 68 10.34 2.78 16.60
C LYS A 68 10.00 1.35 17.01
N ARG A 69 8.74 1.08 17.38
CA ARG A 69 8.27 -0.27 17.76
C ARG A 69 8.10 -1.21 16.58
N ILE A 70 7.89 -0.69 15.37
CA ILE A 70 7.90 -1.47 14.14
C ILE A 70 9.32 -1.96 13.83
N GLY A 71 10.34 -1.26 14.31
CA GLY A 71 11.75 -1.59 14.09
C GLY A 71 12.43 -0.72 13.04
N ALA A 72 11.88 0.47 12.74
CA ALA A 72 12.46 1.34 11.72
C ALA A 72 13.82 1.92 12.15
N ASP A 73 14.80 1.82 11.26
CA ASP A 73 16.11 2.46 11.40
C ASP A 73 16.02 3.94 11.05
N LEU A 74 15.32 4.27 9.97
CA LEU A 74 15.10 5.63 9.49
C LEU A 74 13.62 5.91 9.25
N LEU A 75 13.20 7.10 9.63
CA LEU A 75 11.92 7.69 9.23
C LEU A 75 12.22 8.95 8.43
N PHE A 76 11.89 8.92 7.14
CA PHE A 76 12.07 10.06 6.25
C PHE A 76 10.76 10.84 6.09
N GLU A 77 10.79 12.08 6.58
CA GLU A 77 9.67 13.04 6.56
C GLU A 77 10.11 14.36 5.90
N PRO A 78 10.21 14.37 4.56
CA PRO A 78 10.72 15.51 3.82
C PRO A 78 9.87 16.76 4.05
N GLN A 79 10.51 17.89 4.39
CA GLN A 79 9.79 19.15 4.53
C GLN A 79 9.41 19.70 3.16
N ALA A 80 8.36 20.54 3.13
CA ALA A 80 7.85 21.10 1.88
C ALA A 80 8.91 21.92 1.11
N VAL A 81 9.89 22.49 1.83
CA VAL A 81 11.00 23.27 1.26
C VAL A 81 12.04 22.42 0.54
N ASP A 82 12.23 21.14 0.92
CA ASP A 82 13.22 20.26 0.26
C ASP A 82 12.77 19.79 -1.11
N ILE A 83 11.48 19.91 -1.39
CA ILE A 83 10.89 19.58 -2.67
C ILE A 83 10.81 20.89 -3.45
N HIS A 84 11.96 21.38 -3.91
CA HIS A 84 12.04 22.47 -4.89
C HIS A 84 11.57 22.00 -6.28
N LEU A 85 10.35 21.50 -6.36
CA LEU A 85 9.61 21.43 -7.61
C LEU A 85 8.79 22.71 -7.69
N GLN A 86 9.37 23.68 -8.37
CA GLN A 86 8.78 24.99 -8.62
C GLN A 86 7.30 24.86 -8.99
N GLY A 87 6.41 25.34 -8.12
CA GLY A 87 5.15 26.01 -8.42
C GLY A 87 4.05 25.32 -9.25
N PHE A 88 4.23 24.12 -9.82
CA PHE A 88 3.31 23.60 -10.85
C PHE A 88 2.71 22.22 -10.57
N LEU A 89 2.97 21.64 -9.40
CA LEU A 89 2.61 20.24 -9.14
C LEU A 89 1.42 20.14 -8.18
N LYS A 90 0.31 19.54 -8.65
CA LYS A 90 -0.81 19.08 -7.81
C LYS A 90 -0.28 18.13 -6.72
N ASP A 91 -1.00 17.94 -5.60
CA ASP A 91 -0.55 17.12 -4.46
C ASP A 91 0.00 15.73 -4.84
N GLU A 92 -0.55 15.10 -5.87
CA GLU A 92 -0.10 13.81 -6.40
C GLU A 92 1.32 13.86 -6.99
N SER A 93 1.64 14.94 -7.70
CA SER A 93 2.95 15.12 -8.32
C SER A 93 4.06 15.37 -7.29
N ARG A 94 3.73 15.96 -6.12
CA ARG A 94 4.66 16.05 -4.98
C ARG A 94 4.97 14.66 -4.42
N LYS A 95 3.95 13.81 -4.22
CA LYS A 95 4.14 12.44 -3.72
C LYS A 95 5.00 11.62 -4.67
N LEU A 96 4.77 11.73 -5.98
CA LEU A 96 5.59 11.06 -6.98
C LEU A 96 7.06 11.47 -6.88
N ALA A 97 7.35 12.76 -6.72
CA ALA A 97 8.72 13.23 -6.55
C ALA A 97 9.40 12.67 -5.28
N LEU A 98 8.65 12.55 -4.18
CA LEU A 98 9.15 11.95 -2.96
C LEU A 98 9.46 10.47 -3.12
N ILE A 99 8.58 9.73 -3.81
CA ILE A 99 8.80 8.32 -4.14
C ILE A 99 10.08 8.18 -4.96
N VAL A 100 10.16 8.88 -6.09
CA VAL A 100 11.32 8.84 -6.99
C VAL A 100 12.62 9.20 -6.26
N MET A 101 12.62 10.28 -5.49
CA MET A 101 13.78 10.67 -4.69
C MET A 101 14.19 9.58 -3.70
N SER A 102 13.23 8.96 -3.01
CA SER A 102 13.51 7.92 -2.03
C SER A 102 14.13 6.69 -2.69
N LEU A 103 13.59 6.25 -3.83
CA LEU A 103 14.12 5.10 -4.58
C LEU A 103 15.59 5.32 -4.99
N PHE A 104 15.92 6.49 -5.54
CA PHE A 104 17.29 6.79 -5.97
C PHE A 104 18.27 7.07 -4.84
N GLN A 105 17.81 7.61 -3.71
CA GLN A 105 18.69 7.94 -2.59
C GLN A 105 18.99 6.71 -1.73
N PHE A 106 17.97 5.89 -1.46
CA PHE A 106 18.12 4.73 -0.59
C PHE A 106 18.53 3.46 -1.35
N MET A 107 18.34 3.40 -2.67
CA MET A 107 18.63 2.23 -3.50
C MET A 107 18.14 0.92 -2.85
N PRO A 108 16.83 0.81 -2.58
CA PRO A 108 16.30 -0.30 -1.80
C PRO A 108 16.46 -1.63 -2.53
N LEU A 109 16.70 -2.70 -1.77
CA LEU A 109 16.56 -4.07 -2.27
C LEU A 109 15.09 -4.38 -2.54
N THR A 110 14.22 -4.02 -1.58
CA THR A 110 12.78 -4.21 -1.69
C THR A 110 11.98 -2.98 -1.28
N VAL A 111 10.86 -2.76 -1.95
CA VAL A 111 9.82 -1.81 -1.57
C VAL A 111 8.60 -2.61 -1.19
N THR A 112 8.17 -2.53 0.07
CA THR A 112 6.94 -3.19 0.52
C THR A 112 5.79 -2.19 0.65
N VAL A 113 4.61 -2.60 0.18
CA VAL A 113 3.39 -1.80 0.25
C VAL A 113 2.22 -2.68 0.70
N ALA A 114 1.30 -2.10 1.47
CA ALA A 114 0.08 -2.78 1.84
C ALA A 114 -0.87 -2.94 0.64
N GLU A 115 -1.59 -4.06 0.58
CA GLU A 115 -2.53 -4.37 -0.52
C GLU A 115 -3.58 -3.28 -0.76
N ASN A 116 -3.99 -2.57 0.30
CA ASN A 116 -5.01 -1.54 0.27
C ASN A 116 -4.55 -0.21 -0.35
N ALA A 117 -3.31 -0.12 -0.85
CA ALA A 117 -2.75 1.09 -1.45
C ALA A 117 -2.54 0.96 -2.97
N LEU A 118 -3.55 0.45 -3.70
CA LEU A 118 -3.47 0.20 -5.16
C LEU A 118 -2.88 1.34 -5.99
N PRO A 119 -3.28 2.62 -5.82
CA PRO A 119 -2.69 3.71 -6.60
C PRO A 119 -1.17 3.83 -6.42
N LEU A 120 -0.68 3.53 -5.22
CA LEU A 120 0.75 3.54 -4.93
C LEU A 120 1.45 2.31 -5.51
N ILE A 121 0.82 1.14 -5.46
CA ILE A 121 1.33 -0.09 -6.08
C ILE A 121 1.52 0.12 -7.57
N GLN A 122 0.53 0.69 -8.27
CA GLN A 122 0.60 0.99 -9.69
C GLN A 122 1.75 1.95 -10.02
N ILE A 123 1.90 3.04 -9.26
CA ILE A 123 3.00 4.00 -9.43
C ILE A 123 4.36 3.29 -9.27
N LEU A 124 4.53 2.49 -8.22
CA LEU A 124 5.80 1.82 -7.94
C LEU A 124 6.12 0.74 -8.96
N LYS A 125 5.11 0.02 -9.48
CA LYS A 125 5.30 -0.95 -10.55
C LYS A 125 5.78 -0.28 -11.82
N ASN A 126 5.08 0.76 -12.28
CA ASN A 126 5.47 1.52 -13.47
C ASN A 126 6.89 2.08 -13.35
N LEU A 127 7.24 2.64 -12.18
CA LEU A 127 8.60 3.12 -11.92
C LEU A 127 9.62 1.97 -11.92
N SER A 128 9.30 0.80 -11.35
CA SER A 128 10.19 -0.35 -11.37
C SER A 128 10.46 -0.78 -12.81
N ASP A 129 9.41 -0.91 -13.62
CA ASP A 129 9.49 -1.33 -15.02
C ASP A 129 10.28 -0.31 -15.87
N ASP A 130 9.98 0.99 -15.71
CA ASP A 130 10.64 2.09 -16.44
C ASP A 130 12.15 2.17 -16.15
N PHE A 131 12.57 1.78 -14.94
CA PHE A 131 13.97 1.81 -14.51
C PHE A 131 14.68 0.45 -14.54
N GLY A 132 14.07 -0.58 -15.15
CA GLY A 132 14.70 -1.89 -15.34
C GLY A 132 14.77 -2.74 -14.07
N HIS A 133 13.72 -2.70 -13.26
CA HIS A 133 13.54 -3.42 -11.99
C HIS A 133 14.67 -3.19 -10.96
N PRO A 134 14.92 -1.93 -10.55
CA PRO A 134 15.99 -1.61 -9.59
C PRO A 134 15.70 -2.09 -8.16
N PHE A 135 14.47 -2.51 -7.86
CA PHE A 135 14.04 -3.06 -6.57
C PHE A 135 12.92 -4.08 -6.76
N GLU A 136 12.75 -4.97 -5.79
CA GLU A 136 11.62 -5.89 -5.72
C GLU A 136 10.41 -5.20 -5.07
N LEU A 137 9.28 -5.11 -5.78
CA LEU A 137 8.02 -4.62 -5.24
C LEU A 137 7.26 -5.76 -4.55
N THR A 138 7.14 -5.71 -3.22
CA THR A 138 6.37 -6.67 -2.43
C THR A 138 5.03 -6.08 -2.02
N VAL A 139 3.92 -6.62 -2.51
CA VAL A 139 2.58 -6.29 -2.03
C VAL A 139 2.22 -7.22 -0.87
N LYS A 140 1.90 -6.66 0.30
CA LYS A 140 1.64 -7.42 1.50
C LYS A 140 0.18 -7.39 1.91
N GLN A 141 -0.42 -8.58 1.96
CA GLN A 141 -1.77 -8.77 2.47
C GLN A 141 -1.81 -8.74 3.99
N THR A 142 -2.90 -8.24 4.56
CA THR A 142 -3.13 -8.27 6.00
C THR A 142 -3.58 -9.68 6.42
N PRO A 143 -2.83 -10.39 7.29
CA PRO A 143 -3.22 -11.72 7.76
C PRO A 143 -4.59 -11.72 8.44
N HIS A 144 -5.40 -12.74 8.18
CA HIS A 144 -6.78 -12.82 8.68
C HIS A 144 -6.90 -12.62 10.21
N HIS A 145 -5.95 -13.13 10.99
CA HIS A 145 -5.96 -13.01 12.46
C HIS A 145 -5.73 -11.58 12.96
N LEU A 146 -5.16 -10.69 12.13
CA LEU A 146 -4.94 -9.28 12.45
C LEU A 146 -6.08 -8.37 11.98
N LEU A 147 -7.03 -8.90 11.21
CA LEU A 147 -8.18 -8.14 10.76
C LEU A 147 -9.12 -7.82 11.92
N ASN A 148 -9.66 -6.60 11.90
CA ASN A 148 -10.71 -6.22 12.84
C ASN A 148 -12.05 -6.88 12.46
N ALA A 149 -13.04 -6.79 13.37
CA ALA A 149 -14.34 -7.43 13.17
C ALA A 149 -15.10 -6.92 11.92
N GLN A 150 -14.95 -5.64 11.56
CA GLN A 150 -15.60 -5.06 10.39
C GLN A 150 -14.94 -5.58 9.10
N GLN A 151 -13.61 -5.58 9.03
CA GLN A 151 -12.84 -6.16 7.91
C GLN A 151 -13.18 -7.64 7.69
N LYS A 152 -13.24 -8.44 8.77
CA LYS A 152 -13.68 -9.84 8.68
C LYS A 152 -15.09 -9.99 8.12
N LYS A 153 -16.00 -9.08 8.47
CA LYS A 153 -17.37 -9.06 7.97
C LYS A 153 -17.42 -8.74 6.47
N VAL A 154 -16.64 -7.76 6.02
CA VAL A 154 -16.53 -7.41 4.59
C VAL A 154 -15.93 -8.58 3.82
N ARG A 155 -14.85 -9.19 4.31
CA ARG A 155 -14.26 -10.39 3.68
C ARG A 155 -15.28 -11.51 3.49
N ALA A 156 -16.03 -11.85 4.54
CA ALA A 156 -17.08 -12.86 4.45
C ALA A 156 -18.16 -12.51 3.41
N ALA A 157 -18.50 -11.23 3.25
CA ALA A 157 -19.48 -10.78 2.26
C ALA A 157 -18.93 -10.82 0.82
N VAL A 158 -17.62 -10.71 0.62
CA VAL A 158 -16.99 -10.72 -0.71
C VAL A 158 -16.75 -12.15 -1.22
N LEU A 159 -16.58 -13.13 -0.33
CA LEU A 159 -16.28 -14.53 -0.68
C LEU A 159 -17.12 -15.12 -1.83
N PRO A 160 -18.47 -15.01 -1.84
CA PRO A 160 -19.26 -15.63 -2.90
C PRO A 160 -18.93 -15.11 -4.31
N MET A 161 -18.58 -13.82 -4.40
CA MET A 161 -18.18 -13.20 -5.67
C MET A 161 -16.78 -13.68 -6.09
N LEU A 162 -15.86 -13.86 -5.15
CA LEU A 162 -14.54 -14.42 -5.42
C LEU A 162 -14.63 -15.90 -5.83
N ASP A 163 -15.53 -16.68 -5.22
CA ASP A 163 -15.78 -18.08 -5.60
C ASP A 163 -16.28 -18.18 -7.06
N LEU A 164 -17.16 -17.27 -7.49
CA LEU A 164 -17.59 -17.20 -8.89
C LEU A 164 -16.42 -16.85 -9.81
N LEU A 165 -15.63 -15.85 -9.44
CA LEU A 165 -14.46 -15.42 -10.20
C LEU A 165 -13.38 -16.52 -10.27
N GLN A 166 -13.31 -17.42 -9.27
CA GLN A 166 -12.44 -18.60 -9.30
C GLN A 166 -12.75 -19.54 -10.45
N SER A 167 -14.02 -19.62 -10.85
CA SER A 167 -14.49 -20.57 -11.85
C SER A 167 -14.10 -20.17 -13.28
N GLY A 168 -13.61 -18.94 -13.48
CA GLY A 168 -13.15 -18.43 -14.76
C GLY A 168 -13.43 -16.94 -14.91
N GLU A 169 -13.28 -16.45 -16.15
CA GLU A 169 -13.67 -15.09 -16.49
C GLU A 169 -15.15 -14.85 -16.21
N ALA A 170 -15.46 -13.72 -15.58
CA ALA A 170 -16.82 -13.36 -15.20
C ALA A 170 -17.17 -11.92 -15.59
N ASP A 171 -18.45 -11.70 -15.92
CA ASP A 171 -18.96 -10.37 -16.22
C ASP A 171 -19.04 -9.52 -14.94
N MET A 172 -18.50 -8.30 -14.98
CA MET A 172 -18.51 -7.37 -13.85
C MET A 172 -19.92 -7.10 -13.34
N THR A 173 -20.91 -7.02 -14.21
CA THR A 173 -22.30 -6.74 -13.84
C THR A 173 -22.85 -7.84 -12.97
N GLU A 174 -22.52 -9.10 -13.28
CA GLU A 174 -22.90 -10.27 -12.48
C GLU A 174 -22.18 -10.27 -11.13
N LEU A 175 -20.86 -10.06 -11.13
CA LEU A 175 -20.04 -9.97 -9.92
C LEU A 175 -20.55 -8.88 -8.96
N VAL A 176 -20.80 -7.68 -9.49
CA VAL A 176 -21.32 -6.55 -8.71
C VAL A 176 -22.74 -6.82 -8.20
N SER A 177 -23.60 -7.48 -9.00
CA SER A 177 -24.94 -7.88 -8.56
C SER A 177 -24.89 -8.88 -7.40
N MET A 178 -24.00 -9.87 -7.48
CA MET A 178 -23.78 -10.86 -6.42
C MET A 178 -23.22 -10.22 -5.16
N LEU A 179 -22.21 -9.35 -5.30
CA LEU A 179 -21.61 -8.61 -4.20
C LEU A 179 -22.65 -7.78 -3.47
N LYS A 180 -23.49 -7.02 -4.17
CA LYS A 180 -24.57 -6.22 -3.57
C LYS A 180 -25.52 -7.07 -2.72
N LYS A 181 -25.99 -8.19 -3.25
CA LYS A 181 -26.88 -9.11 -2.51
C LYS A 181 -26.19 -9.66 -1.26
N SER A 182 -24.92 -10.04 -1.37
CA SER A 182 -24.15 -10.55 -0.23
C SER A 182 -23.91 -9.48 0.84
N MET A 183 -23.59 -8.25 0.42
CA MET A 183 -23.40 -7.10 1.31
C MET A 183 -24.70 -6.75 2.06
N GLU A 184 -25.86 -6.80 1.39
CA GLU A 184 -27.18 -6.61 2.01
C GLU A 184 -27.46 -7.66 3.10
N VAL A 185 -27.19 -8.94 2.84
CA VAL A 185 -27.31 -10.03 3.84
C VAL A 185 -26.44 -9.76 5.07
N HIS A 186 -25.25 -9.20 4.85
CA HIS A 186 -24.33 -8.83 5.93
C HIS A 186 -24.62 -7.44 6.52
N GLN A 187 -25.69 -6.74 6.14
CA GLN A 187 -25.98 -5.37 6.60
C GLN A 187 -24.80 -4.41 6.38
N ILE A 188 -24.19 -4.50 5.20
CA ILE A 188 -23.09 -3.65 4.74
C ILE A 188 -23.63 -2.78 3.61
N GLN A 189 -23.41 -1.47 3.71
CA GLN A 189 -23.74 -0.56 2.62
C GLN A 189 -22.56 -0.50 1.66
N LEU A 190 -22.73 -1.03 0.45
CA LEU A 190 -21.72 -0.92 -0.61
C LEU A 190 -21.83 0.46 -1.27
N ASP A 191 -20.73 1.21 -1.29
CA ASP A 191 -20.68 2.52 -1.96
C ASP A 191 -20.05 2.41 -3.35
N HIS A 192 -18.91 1.72 -3.43
CA HIS A 192 -18.17 1.56 -4.66
C HIS A 192 -17.43 0.21 -4.69
N VAL A 193 -17.27 -0.32 -5.90
CA VAL A 193 -16.44 -1.50 -6.17
C VAL A 193 -15.73 -1.28 -7.49
N GLN A 194 -14.43 -1.54 -7.50
CA GLN A 194 -13.58 -1.42 -8.67
C GLN A 194 -12.69 -2.66 -8.79
N PHE A 195 -12.55 -3.14 -10.02
CA PHE A 195 -11.72 -4.29 -10.35
C PHE A 195 -10.45 -3.80 -11.03
N TYR A 196 -9.33 -4.43 -10.74
CA TYR A 196 -8.02 -4.10 -11.29
C TYR A 196 -7.30 -5.34 -11.76
N ASP A 197 -6.63 -5.24 -12.89
CA ASP A 197 -5.79 -6.32 -13.41
C ASP A 197 -4.58 -6.53 -12.49
N ALA A 198 -4.18 -7.78 -12.21
CA ALA A 198 -3.05 -8.02 -11.31
C ALA A 198 -1.69 -7.72 -11.94
N ASP A 199 -1.60 -7.76 -13.26
CA ASP A 199 -0.37 -7.51 -13.98
C ASP A 199 -0.19 -6.02 -14.26
N THR A 200 -1.24 -5.26 -14.53
CA THR A 200 -1.09 -3.82 -14.79
C THR A 200 -1.50 -2.92 -13.63
N TYR A 201 -2.29 -3.44 -12.68
CA TYR A 201 -2.99 -2.65 -11.67
C TYR A 201 -3.89 -1.56 -12.27
N GLU A 202 -4.28 -1.70 -13.54
CA GLU A 202 -5.23 -0.82 -14.21
C GLU A 202 -6.66 -1.30 -13.99
N ALA A 203 -7.61 -0.35 -14.03
CA ALA A 203 -9.02 -0.65 -13.88
C ALA A 203 -9.54 -1.55 -15.01
N CYS A 204 -10.19 -2.66 -14.64
CA CYS A 204 -10.86 -3.56 -15.58
C CYS A 204 -12.26 -3.04 -15.96
N TYR A 205 -12.69 -3.37 -17.18
CA TYR A 205 -14.03 -3.01 -17.70
C TYR A 205 -14.65 -4.19 -18.47
N GLY A 206 -15.92 -4.50 -18.17
CA GLY A 206 -16.68 -5.57 -18.82
C GLY A 206 -16.42 -6.93 -18.19
N VAL A 207 -15.38 -7.63 -18.65
CA VAL A 207 -15.03 -8.98 -18.20
C VAL A 207 -13.79 -8.92 -17.31
N VAL A 208 -13.78 -9.71 -16.24
CA VAL A 208 -12.69 -9.75 -15.27
C VAL A 208 -12.07 -11.14 -15.22
N SER A 209 -10.74 -11.19 -15.19
CA SER A 209 -9.99 -12.43 -15.04
C SER A 209 -9.93 -12.88 -13.58
N PRO A 210 -9.70 -14.18 -13.32
CA PRO A 210 -9.48 -14.69 -11.97
C PRO A 210 -8.32 -14.02 -11.24
N SER A 211 -7.31 -13.52 -11.95
CA SER A 211 -6.15 -12.90 -11.30
C SER A 211 -6.40 -11.50 -10.75
N CYS A 212 -7.59 -10.91 -10.91
CA CYS A 212 -7.81 -9.50 -10.56
C CYS A 212 -7.74 -9.18 -9.06
N TYR A 213 -7.47 -7.91 -8.76
CA TYR A 213 -7.75 -7.28 -7.46
C TYR A 213 -9.14 -6.65 -7.46
N VAL A 214 -9.83 -6.76 -6.33
CA VAL A 214 -11.16 -6.16 -6.12
C VAL A 214 -11.06 -5.18 -4.98
N ALA A 215 -11.17 -3.88 -5.26
CA ALA A 215 -11.27 -2.87 -4.21
C ALA A 215 -12.74 -2.60 -3.89
N VAL A 216 -13.07 -2.59 -2.61
CA VAL A 216 -14.43 -2.33 -2.10
C VAL A 216 -14.40 -1.17 -1.12
N ASP A 217 -15.21 -0.17 -1.41
CA ASP A 217 -15.56 0.91 -0.49
C ASP A 217 -16.97 0.68 0.05
N CYS A 218 -17.10 0.60 1.36
CA CYS A 218 -18.38 0.32 2.00
C CYS A 218 -18.49 0.95 3.39
N HIS A 219 -19.68 0.91 3.98
CA HIS A 219 -19.92 1.25 5.37
C HIS A 219 -20.43 0.05 6.17
N VAL A 220 -19.80 -0.22 7.31
CA VAL A 220 -20.23 -1.23 8.29
C VAL A 220 -20.64 -0.51 9.58
N ALA A 221 -21.93 -0.55 9.92
CA ALA A 221 -22.48 0.18 11.07
C ALA A 221 -22.15 1.69 11.04
N GLY A 222 -22.18 2.30 9.85
CA GLY A 222 -21.90 3.71 9.64
C GLY A 222 -20.41 4.11 9.67
N GLN A 223 -19.49 3.14 9.84
CA GLN A 223 -18.05 3.39 9.73
C GLN A 223 -17.56 3.00 8.32
N PRO A 224 -16.78 3.87 7.64
CA PRO A 224 -16.23 3.55 6.33
C PRO A 224 -15.17 2.44 6.45
N VAL A 225 -15.20 1.50 5.52
CA VAL A 225 -14.23 0.42 5.38
C VAL A 225 -13.82 0.36 3.91
N HIS A 226 -12.52 0.50 3.68
CA HIS A 226 -11.87 0.23 2.40
C HIS A 226 -11.02 -1.02 2.55
N ASP A 227 -11.22 -2.00 1.69
CA ASP A 227 -10.44 -3.23 1.69
C ASP A 227 -10.30 -3.75 0.25
N ILE A 228 -9.23 -4.51 0.02
CA ILE A 228 -8.85 -4.99 -1.31
C ILE A 228 -8.64 -6.48 -1.23
N PHE A 229 -9.24 -7.18 -2.19
CA PHE A 229 -9.31 -8.64 -2.21
C PHE A 229 -8.72 -9.19 -3.48
N THR A 230 -8.26 -10.43 -3.38
CA THR A 230 -7.72 -11.22 -4.48
C THR A 230 -8.16 -12.66 -4.32
N MET A 231 -7.84 -13.50 -5.31
CA MET A 231 -8.03 -14.94 -5.20
C MET A 231 -7.23 -15.61 -4.09
N THR A 232 -6.16 -14.99 -3.57
CA THR A 232 -5.43 -15.52 -2.41
C THR A 232 -6.15 -15.27 -1.08
N ASP A 233 -7.26 -14.53 -1.08
CA ASP A 233 -8.13 -14.32 0.09
C ASP A 233 -9.16 -15.44 0.32
N LEU A 234 -9.24 -16.43 -0.58
CA LEU A 234 -10.00 -17.68 -0.42
C LEU A 234 -9.21 -18.71 0.40
#